data_AF-A0A5B7JFZ1-F1
#
_entry.id   AF-A0A5B7JFZ1-F1
#
_cell.length_a   1.000
_cell.length_b   1.000
_cell.length_c   1.000
_cell.angle_alpha   90.00
_cell.angle_beta   90.00
_cell.angle_gamma   90.00
#
_symmetry.space_group_name_H-M   'P 1'
#
loop_
_entity.id
_entity.type
_entity.pdbx_description
1 polymer ?
#
loop_
_entity_poly.entity_id
_entity_poly.type
_entity_poly.pdbx_seq_one_letter_code
_entity_poly.pdbx_strand_id
1 'polypeptide(L)' 'MVVVVSLDTDFLITFAEGSLKGRLLVWTTKLVVVTRLTMPQLQVLLPAHWTFSMMNTVFLNTEGDADQPRY' A
#
# COMPACT_ATOMS: atom_id res chain seq x y z
N MET A 1 5.90 8.52 10.77
CA MET A 1 6.01 7.58 9.62
C MET A 1 5.63 6.22 10.12
N VAL A 2 4.76 5.51 9.40
CA VAL A 2 4.31 4.15 9.74
C VAL A 2 4.69 3.23 8.60
N VAL A 3 5.32 2.10 8.92
CA VAL A 3 5.71 1.08 7.96
C VAL A 3 4.89 -0.18 8.23
N VAL A 4 4.23 -0.68 7.21
CA VAL A 4 3.43 -1.90 7.26
C VAL A 4 4.04 -2.89 6.29
N VAL A 5 4.44 -4.05 6.80
CA VAL A 5 4.98 -5.15 5.99
C VAL A 5 3.95 -6.26 5.98
N SER A 6 3.33 -6.49 4.82
CA SER A 6 2.39 -7.60 4.66
C SER A 6 2.31 -8.06 3.21
N LEU A 7 2.17 -9.37 3.05
CA LEU A 7 1.88 -10.02 1.77
C LEU A 7 0.39 -10.32 1.60
N ASP A 8 -0.36 -10.19 2.69
CA ASP A 8 -1.80 -10.43 2.71
C ASP A 8 -2.54 -9.14 2.35
N THR A 9 -3.24 -9.20 1.21
CA THR A 9 -4.06 -8.12 0.67
C THR A 9 -5.19 -7.74 1.61
N ASP A 10 -5.87 -8.71 2.23
CA ASP A 10 -7.02 -8.47 3.09
C ASP A 10 -6.59 -7.75 4.37
N PHE A 11 -5.41 -8.08 4.89
CA PHE A 11 -4.79 -7.35 5.99
C PHE A 11 -4.50 -5.89 5.62
N LEU A 12 -3.88 -5.64 4.46
CA LEU A 12 -3.54 -4.29 4.02
C LEU A 12 -4.78 -3.41 3.86
N ILE A 13 -5.87 -3.98 3.34
CA ILE A 13 -7.17 -3.32 3.20
C ILE A 13 -7.74 -2.99 4.58
N THR A 14 -7.85 -3.99 5.45
CA THR A 14 -8.41 -3.83 6.80
C THR A 14 -7.62 -2.80 7.62
N PHE A 15 -6.29 -2.82 7.49
CA PHE A 15 -5.41 -1.85 8.13
C PHE A 15 -5.69 -0.42 7.65
N ALA A 16 -5.81 -0.22 6.34
CA ALA A 16 -6.06 1.11 5.77
C ALA A 16 -7.41 1.67 6.22
N GLU A 17 -8.46 0.85 6.18
CA GLU A 17 -9.80 1.25 6.61
C GLU A 17 -9.84 1.57 8.11
N GLY A 18 -9.23 0.72 8.94
CA GLY A 18 -9.10 0.95 10.38
C GLY A 18 -8.30 2.23 10.69
N SER A 19 -7.22 2.47 9.95
CA SER A 19 -6.37 3.64 10.12
C SER A 19 -7.06 4.95 9.74
N LEU A 20 -7.86 4.94 8.67
CA LEU A 20 -8.67 6.09 8.28
C LEU A 20 -9.79 6.35 9.30
N LYS A 21 -10.54 5.30 9.69
CA LYS A 21 -11.64 5.41 10.66
C LYS A 21 -11.18 5.92 12.01
N GLY A 22 -10.02 5.44 12.48
CA GLY A 22 -9.38 5.90 13.71
C GLY A 22 -8.64 7.22 13.60
N ARG A 23 -8.58 7.85 12.41
CA ARG A 23 -7.76 9.04 12.09
C ARG A 23 -6.29 8.89 12.49
N LEU A 24 -5.78 7.66 12.46
CA LEU A 24 -4.43 7.32 12.89
C LEU A 24 -3.37 7.77 11.87
N LEU A 25 -3.75 7.80 10.60
CA LEU A 25 -2.89 8.12 9.46
C LEU A 25 -3.48 9.27 8.65
N VAL A 26 -3.70 10.41 9.32
CA VAL A 26 -4.01 11.68 8.66
C VAL A 26 -2.84 12.14 7.79
N TRP A 27 -3.06 13.18 7.00
CA TRP A 27 -2.35 13.53 5.76
C TRP A 27 -0.86 13.86 6.00
N THR A 28 -0.52 14.20 7.24
CA THR A 28 0.84 14.47 7.72
C THR A 28 1.67 13.20 7.93
N THR A 29 1.04 12.04 8.12
CA THR A 29 1.72 10.79 8.41
C THR A 29 1.94 9.99 7.14
N LYS A 30 3.20 9.83 6.75
CA LYS A 30 3.61 8.92 5.67
C LYS A 30 3.37 7.46 6.07
N LEU A 31 2.57 6.76 5.28
CA LEU A 31 2.36 5.31 5.34
C LEU A 31 3.21 4.64 4.26
N VAL A 32 4.09 3.72 4.65
CA VAL A 32 4.88 2.92 3.72
C VAL A 32 4.40 1.48 3.79
N VAL A 33 3.85 0.98 2.69
CA VAL A 33 3.37 -0.40 2.56
C VAL A 33 4.44 -1.20 1.83
N VAL A 34 5.09 -2.12 2.53
CA VAL A 34 6.05 -3.06 1.95
C VAL A 34 5.34 -4.36 1.65
N THR A 35 5.33 -4.76 0.38
CA THR A 35 4.58 -5.91 -0.09
C THR A 35 5.32 -6.66 -1.20
N ARG A 36 4.79 -7.81 -1.62
CA ARG A 36 5.22 -8.56 -2.82
C ARG A 36 4.10 -8.65 -3.84
N LEU A 37 3.11 -7.76 -3.75
CA LEU A 37 2.02 -7.71 -4.70
C LEU A 37 2.50 -7.18 -6.03
N THR A 38 2.18 -7.91 -7.09
CA THR A 38 2.47 -7.51 -8.47
C THR A 38 1.80 -6.17 -8.81
N MET A 39 2.34 -5.44 -9.79
CA MET A 39 1.76 -4.16 -10.22
C MET A 39 0.26 -4.25 -10.60
N PRO A 40 -0.23 -5.31 -11.28
CA PRO A 40 -1.66 -5.48 -11.52
C PRO A 40 -2.48 -5.64 -10.24
N GLN A 41 -1.97 -6.35 -9.23
CA GLN A 41 -2.65 -6.50 -7.93
C GLN A 41 -2.70 -5.17 -7.16
N LEU A 42 -1.63 -4.38 -7.21
CA LEU A 42 -1.60 -3.02 -6.68
C LEU A 42 -2.57 -2.08 -7.42
N GLN A 43 -2.65 -2.19 -8.74
CA GLN A 43 -3.60 -1.43 -9.56
C GLN A 43 -5.05 -1.84 -9.33
N VAL A 44 -5.34 -3.03 -8.79
CA VAL A 44 -6.69 -3.39 -8.34
C VAL A 44 -6.97 -2.80 -6.94
N LEU A 45 -5.96 -2.75 -6.07
CA LEU A 45 -6.06 -2.18 -4.72
C LEU A 45 -6.26 -0.66 -4.70
N LEU A 46 -5.57 0.08 -5.56
CA LEU A 46 -5.57 1.55 -5.55
C LEU A 46 -6.93 2.18 -5.93
N PRO A 47 -7.63 1.74 -6.99
CA PRO A 47 -8.95 2.27 -7.36
C PRO A 47 -10.07 1.73 -6.48
N ALA A 48 -9.93 0.50 -5.95
CA ALA A 48 -10.94 -0.12 -5.11
C ALA A 48 -11.05 0.56 -3.72
N HIS A 49 -9.98 1.20 -3.24
CA HIS A 49 -9.95 1.80 -1.91
C HIS A 49 -9.42 3.24 -1.94
N TRP A 50 -10.34 4.18 -2.18
CA TRP A 50 -10.18 5.64 -1.98
C TRP A 50 -9.45 6.01 -0.67
N THR A 51 -9.56 5.15 0.35
CA THR A 51 -8.87 5.22 1.62
C THR A 51 -7.37 5.47 1.48
N PHE A 52 -6.69 4.78 0.56
CA PHE A 52 -5.25 4.98 0.34
C PHE A 52 -4.94 6.32 -0.32
N SER A 53 -5.83 6.84 -1.17
CA SER A 53 -5.71 8.16 -1.79
C SER A 53 -5.88 9.31 -0.80
N MET A 54 -6.54 9.07 0.34
CA MET A 54 -6.66 10.04 1.43
C MET A 54 -5.43 10.08 2.35
N MET A 55 -4.49 9.13 2.19
CA MET A 55 -3.30 8.97 3.01
C MET A 55 -2.04 9.26 2.19
N ASN A 56 -0.96 9.65 2.87
CA ASN A 56 0.34 9.84 2.23
C ASN A 56 1.04 8.47 2.09
N THR A 57 0.55 7.64 1.17
CA THR A 57 0.93 6.23 1.03
C THR A 57 2.01 6.02 -0.02
N VAL A 58 3.03 5.22 0.30
CA VAL A 58 4.07 4.74 -0.62
C VAL A 58 4.05 3.21 -0.61
N PHE A 59 3.96 2.59 -1.78
CA PHE A 59 4.07 1.14 -1.93
C PHE A 59 5.50 0.78 -2.34
N LEU A 60 6.13 -0.10 -1.58
CA LEU A 60 7.41 -0.72 -1.89
C LEU A 60 7.17 -2.18 -2.22
N ASN A 61 7.17 -2.51 -3.52
CA ASN A 61 7.18 -3.90 -3.96
C ASN A 61 8.62 -4.45 -3.81
N THR A 62 8.73 -5.58 -3.13
CA THR A 62 9.99 -6.31 -2.91
C THR A 62 10.20 -7.46 -3.88
N GLU A 63 9.27 -7.69 -4.82
CA GLU A 63 9.58 -8.42 -6.05
C GLU A 63 10.71 -7.66 -6.75
N GLY A 64 11.90 -8.25 -6.68
CA GLY A 64 13.08 -7.68 -7.31
C GLY A 64 12.79 -7.40 -8.78
N ASP A 65 13.33 -6.27 -9.23
CA ASP A 65 13.69 -5.99 -10.61
C ASP A 65 14.70 -7.05 -11.10
N ALA A 66 14.30 -8.32 -11.09
CA ALA A 66 15.10 -9.45 -11.52
C ALA A 66 14.79 -9.84 -12.96
N ASP A 67 13.77 -9.25 -13.60
CA ASP A 67 13.40 -9.65 -14.96
C ASP A 67 12.67 -8.57 -15.79
N GLN A 68 13.01 -7.28 -15.62
CA GLN A 68 12.59 -6.26 -16.58
C GLN A 68 13.75 -5.87 -17.52
N PRO A 69 13.88 -6.48 -18.72
CA PRO A 69 14.76 -5.94 -19.74
C PRO A 69 14.21 -4.55 -20.13
N ARG A 70 14.99 -3.52 -19.81
CA ARG A 70 14.76 -2.15 -20.29
C ARG A 70 14.91 -2.16 -21.82
N TYR A 71 13.79 -2.05 -22.52
CA TYR A 71 13.72 -1.64 -23.92
C TYR A 71 13.09 -0.25 -24.00
#